data_AF-A0A7Z9GHL5-F1
#
_entry.id   AF-A0A7Z9GHL5-F1
#
_cell.length_a   1.000
_cell.length_b   1.000
_cell.length_c   1.000
_cell.angle_alpha   90.00
_cell.angle_beta   90.00
_cell.angle_gamma   90.00
#
_symmetry.space_group_name_H-M   'P 1'
#
loop_
_entity.id
_entity.type
_entity.pdbx_description
1 polymer ?
#
loop_
_entity_poly.entity_id
_entity_poly.type
_entity_poly.pdbx_seq_one_letter_code
_entity_poly.pdbx_strand_id
1 'polypeptide(L)'
;MRLFTILIFIFLSTIAVRAQSYFQKTYGGSATETGAAVDLTSDGGYIVGGTTNSFGSGSNDVFLVKLDASGDTLWTKAVGTGGSETGAWIEQTADDGYIITGTNGSLYLNKVDVAGVSVWAKSYGGSSSDEGK
;
A
#
# COMPACT_ATOMS: atom_id res chain seq x y z
N MET A 1 31.42 -39.38 32.07
CA MET A 1 30.69 -38.08 32.06
C MET A 1 31.47 -37.04 31.25
N ARG A 2 31.65 -37.26 29.94
CA ARG A 2 32.20 -36.29 28.96
C ARG A 2 31.69 -36.63 27.55
N LEU A 3 30.39 -36.91 27.43
CA LEU A 3 29.73 -37.18 26.15
C LEU A 3 28.45 -36.34 25.94
N PHE A 4 28.04 -35.53 26.92
CA PHE A 4 26.82 -34.72 26.83
C PHE A 4 27.05 -33.26 26.39
N THR A 5 28.29 -32.78 26.40
CA THR A 5 28.60 -31.38 26.08
C THR A 5 28.74 -31.11 24.57
N ILE A 6 28.89 -32.14 23.74
CA ILE A 6 29.08 -31.98 22.28
C ILE A 6 27.73 -31.97 21.52
N LEU A 7 26.66 -32.56 22.08
CA LEU A 7 25.34 -32.56 21.42
C LEU A 7 24.56 -31.24 21.55
N ILE A 8 24.90 -30.38 22.50
CA ILE A 8 24.24 -29.07 22.67
C ILE A 8 24.82 -28.00 21.72
N PHE A 9 26.04 -28.21 21.18
CA PHE A 9 26.66 -27.26 20.25
C PHE A 9 26.33 -27.53 18.76
N ILE A 10 25.80 -28.70 18.41
CA ILE A 10 25.40 -29.02 17.03
C ILE A 10 23.93 -28.63 16.74
N PHE A 11 23.18 -28.19 17.76
CA PHE A 11 21.83 -27.60 17.59
C PHE A 11 21.82 -26.07 17.65
N LEU A 12 22.98 -25.42 17.42
CA LEU A 12 23.09 -23.97 17.25
C LEU A 12 23.71 -23.57 15.89
N SER A 13 23.82 -24.50 14.94
CA SER A 13 24.54 -24.28 13.68
C SER A 13 23.66 -24.06 12.43
N THR A 14 22.33 -24.12 12.51
CA THR A 14 21.47 -23.86 11.32
C THR A 14 20.15 -23.16 11.64
N ILE A 15 20.16 -22.08 12.41
CA ILE A 15 19.24 -20.97 12.06
C ILE A 15 20.08 -19.99 11.27
N ALA A 16 20.35 -20.33 10.01
CA ALA A 16 20.51 -19.26 9.05
C ALA A 16 19.20 -18.46 9.16
N VAL A 17 19.25 -17.27 9.75
CA VAL A 17 18.21 -16.27 9.57
C VAL A 17 18.29 -15.90 8.10
N ARG A 18 17.76 -16.78 7.26
CA ARG A 18 17.26 -16.36 5.95
C ARG A 18 16.21 -15.32 6.29
N ALA A 19 16.23 -14.19 5.60
CA ALA A 19 15.08 -13.30 5.62
C ALA A 19 13.86 -14.16 5.28
N GLN A 20 13.10 -14.56 6.29
CA GLN A 20 11.94 -15.40 6.10
C GLN A 20 10.88 -14.47 5.51
N SER A 21 10.65 -14.59 4.21
CA SER A 21 9.52 -13.91 3.59
C SER A 21 8.25 -14.46 4.24
N TYR A 22 7.54 -13.61 4.99
CA TYR A 22 6.27 -13.96 5.63
C TYR A 22 5.21 -14.28 4.55
N PHE A 23 5.20 -13.49 3.48
CA PHE A 23 4.49 -13.77 2.23
C PHE A 23 5.14 -13.01 1.08
N GLN A 24 4.86 -13.46 -0.15
CA GLN A 24 5.10 -12.70 -1.36
C GLN A 24 3.87 -12.83 -2.25
N LYS A 25 3.28 -11.70 -2.63
CA LYS A 25 2.03 -11.64 -3.39
C LYS A 25 2.09 -10.46 -4.35
N THR A 26 1.32 -10.54 -5.43
CA THR A 26 1.19 -9.50 -6.44
C THR A 26 -0.25 -9.02 -6.47
N TYR A 27 -0.44 -7.71 -6.56
CA TYR A 27 -1.76 -7.09 -6.60
C TYR A 27 -1.82 -6.17 -7.81
N GLY A 28 -2.79 -6.39 -8.68
CA GLY A 28 -2.84 -5.73 -9.98
C GLY A 28 -3.77 -6.44 -10.95
N GLY A 29 -3.82 -5.95 -12.18
CA GLY A 29 -4.69 -6.46 -13.23
C GLY A 29 -3.92 -6.86 -14.48
N SER A 30 -4.53 -6.64 -15.65
CA SER A 30 -3.95 -7.03 -16.95
C SER A 30 -2.90 -6.05 -17.49
N ALA A 31 -2.77 -4.88 -16.88
CA ALA A 31 -1.85 -3.82 -17.27
C ALA A 31 -0.83 -3.54 -16.16
N THR A 32 -0.28 -2.32 -16.11
CA THR A 32 0.79 -1.95 -15.19
C THR A 32 0.25 -1.33 -13.91
N GLU A 33 0.81 -1.75 -12.78
CA GLU A 33 0.64 -1.13 -11.47
C GLU A 33 2.00 -0.68 -10.94
N THR A 34 2.03 0.48 -10.27
CA THR A 34 3.23 0.97 -9.57
C THR A 34 2.86 1.28 -8.12
N GLY A 35 3.57 0.68 -7.16
CA GLY A 35 3.46 1.04 -5.75
C GLY A 35 4.26 2.29 -5.43
N ALA A 36 3.66 3.23 -4.69
CA ALA A 36 4.30 4.48 -4.27
C ALA A 36 4.54 4.53 -2.75
N ALA A 37 3.59 4.02 -1.96
CA ALA A 37 3.65 4.03 -0.51
C ALA A 37 3.01 2.77 0.09
N VAL A 38 3.46 2.40 1.29
CA VAL A 38 2.87 1.36 2.11
C VAL A 38 2.92 1.79 3.56
N ASP A 39 1.85 1.51 4.31
CA ASP A 39 1.78 1.77 5.75
C ASP A 39 1.20 0.57 6.50
N LEU A 40 1.61 0.41 7.75
CA LEU A 40 1.03 -0.55 8.69
C LEU A 40 -0.29 0.01 9.21
N THR A 41 -1.31 -0.84 9.31
CA THR A 41 -2.62 -0.42 9.81
C THR A 41 -2.84 -0.86 11.26
N SER A 42 -3.70 -0.14 11.99
CA SER A 42 -4.04 -0.37 13.41
C SER A 42 -4.58 -1.78 13.68
N ASP A 43 -5.18 -2.42 12.68
CA ASP A 43 -5.66 -3.81 12.69
C ASP A 43 -4.55 -4.86 12.46
N GLY A 44 -3.29 -4.44 12.33
CA GLY A 44 -2.13 -5.31 12.08
C GLY A 44 -1.94 -5.70 10.62
N GLY A 45 -2.77 -5.18 9.71
CA GLY A 45 -2.60 -5.35 8.27
C GLY A 45 -1.73 -4.26 7.63
N TYR A 46 -1.95 -4.08 6.32
CA TYR A 46 -1.22 -3.09 5.52
C TYR A 46 -2.17 -2.33 4.60
N ILE A 47 -1.82 -1.09 4.30
CA ILE A 47 -2.43 -0.33 3.21
C ILE A 47 -1.35 0.06 2.22
N VAL A 48 -1.58 -0.19 0.93
CA VAL A 48 -0.66 0.17 -0.15
C VAL A 48 -1.33 1.19 -1.05
N GLY A 49 -0.62 2.27 -1.35
CA GLY A 49 -1.00 3.30 -2.30
C GLY A 49 -0.10 3.28 -3.53
N GLY A 50 -0.67 3.47 -4.71
CA GLY A 50 0.05 3.49 -5.96
C GLY A 50 -0.79 4.00 -7.12
N THR A 51 -0.39 3.62 -8.33
CA THR A 51 -1.13 3.89 -9.58
C THR A 51 -1.45 2.58 -10.29
N THR A 52 -2.55 2.58 -11.04
CA THR A 52 -2.96 1.45 -11.89
C THR A 52 -3.37 1.92 -13.28
N ASN A 53 -2.95 1.15 -14.28
CA ASN A 53 -3.46 1.22 -15.65
C ASN A 53 -4.52 0.13 -15.93
N SER A 54 -4.78 -0.75 -14.95
CA SER A 54 -5.68 -1.89 -15.11
C SER A 54 -7.11 -1.61 -14.65
N PHE A 55 -7.30 -0.66 -13.74
CA PHE A 55 -8.58 -0.39 -13.08
C PHE A 55 -8.89 1.11 -13.07
N GLY A 56 -10.18 1.44 -13.02
CA GLY A 56 -10.63 2.83 -12.97
C GLY A 56 -11.14 3.33 -14.32
N SER A 57 -11.15 4.64 -14.50
CA SER A 57 -11.74 5.31 -15.67
C SER A 57 -10.75 6.17 -16.45
N GLY A 58 -9.58 6.43 -15.87
CA GLY A 58 -8.49 7.18 -16.44
C GLY A 58 -7.48 6.30 -17.17
N SER A 59 -6.46 6.93 -17.74
CA SER A 59 -5.30 6.19 -18.27
C SER A 59 -4.38 5.70 -17.15
N ASN A 60 -4.32 6.44 -16.05
CA ASN A 60 -3.75 6.03 -14.77
C ASN A 60 -4.72 6.50 -13.69
N ASP A 61 -5.13 5.61 -12.78
CA ASP A 61 -5.90 5.99 -11.59
C ASP A 61 -5.09 5.67 -10.33
N VAL A 62 -5.43 6.30 -9.19
CA VAL A 62 -4.88 5.91 -7.88
C VAL A 62 -5.35 4.50 -7.55
N PHE A 63 -4.41 3.63 -7.17
CA PHE A 63 -4.69 2.27 -6.74
C PHE A 63 -4.43 2.11 -5.24
N LEU A 64 -5.47 1.70 -4.52
CA LEU A 64 -5.40 1.40 -3.09
C LEU A 64 -5.61 -0.10 -2.87
N VAL A 65 -4.76 -0.71 -2.05
CA VAL A 65 -4.85 -2.13 -1.69
C VAL A 65 -4.79 -2.26 -0.17
N LYS A 66 -5.90 -2.64 0.45
CA LYS A 66 -5.93 -3.00 1.87
C LYS A 66 -5.70 -4.50 2.01
N LEU A 67 -4.76 -4.83 2.86
CA LEU A 67 -4.34 -6.20 3.16
C LEU A 67 -4.55 -6.51 4.64
N ASP A 68 -4.73 -7.79 4.95
CA ASP A 68 -4.58 -8.30 6.31
C ASP A 68 -3.10 -8.57 6.65
N ALA A 69 -2.84 -9.06 7.86
CA ALA A 69 -1.49 -9.37 8.36
C ALA A 69 -0.75 -10.46 7.54
N SER A 70 -1.48 -11.29 6.80
CA SER A 70 -0.94 -12.36 5.93
C SER A 70 -0.81 -11.90 4.47
N GLY A 71 -1.10 -10.63 4.20
CA GLY A 71 -1.10 -10.07 2.86
C GLY A 71 -2.29 -10.53 2.02
N ASP A 72 -3.37 -11.07 2.59
CA ASP A 72 -4.58 -11.33 1.80
C ASP A 72 -5.35 -10.04 1.58
N THR A 73 -5.84 -9.86 0.35
CA THR A 73 -6.58 -8.67 -0.04
C THR A 73 -7.92 -8.61 0.68
N LEU A 74 -8.10 -7.60 1.51
CA LEU A 74 -9.40 -7.26 2.11
C LEU A 74 -10.24 -6.47 1.11
N TRP A 75 -9.63 -5.48 0.44
CA TRP A 75 -10.25 -4.76 -0.67
C TRP A 75 -9.22 -4.05 -1.55
N THR A 76 -9.63 -3.75 -2.78
CA THR A 76 -8.92 -2.82 -3.67
C THR A 76 -9.85 -1.69 -4.12
N LYS A 77 -9.29 -0.52 -4.39
CA LYS A 77 -10.00 0.63 -4.97
C LYS A 77 -9.16 1.25 -6.08
N ALA A 78 -9.83 1.61 -7.17
CA ALA A 78 -9.31 2.56 -8.15
C ALA A 78 -10.03 3.88 -7.93
N VAL A 79 -9.28 4.96 -7.70
CA VAL A 79 -9.81 6.30 -7.46
C VAL A 79 -9.19 7.24 -8.48
N GLY A 80 -10.01 7.91 -9.27
CA GLY A 80 -9.52 8.90 -10.21
C GLY A 80 -10.64 9.79 -10.71
N THR A 81 -10.25 10.83 -11.43
CA THR A 81 -11.15 11.88 -11.95
C THR A 81 -11.42 11.74 -13.45
N GLY A 82 -11.05 10.59 -14.04
CA GLY A 82 -11.10 10.32 -15.48
C GLY A 82 -9.88 10.86 -16.24
N GLY A 83 -8.94 11.49 -15.53
CA GLY A 83 -7.66 11.97 -16.07
C GLY A 83 -6.55 10.94 -15.88
N SER A 84 -5.31 11.42 -15.80
CA SER A 84 -4.17 10.61 -15.39
C SER A 84 -3.77 11.06 -13.99
N GLU A 85 -3.92 10.18 -13.01
CA GLU A 85 -3.44 10.37 -11.65
C GLU A 85 -2.09 9.70 -11.42
N THR A 86 -1.18 10.36 -10.67
CA THR A 86 0.10 9.76 -10.29
C THR A 86 0.43 9.94 -8.81
N GLY A 87 1.22 8.99 -8.28
CA GLY A 87 1.84 9.04 -6.96
C GLY A 87 0.86 9.13 -5.81
N ALA A 88 0.36 7.99 -5.33
CA ALA A 88 -0.53 7.97 -4.16
C ALA A 88 0.25 7.66 -2.89
N TRP A 89 0.65 8.71 -2.16
CA TRP A 89 1.05 8.57 -0.76
C TRP A 89 -0.18 8.30 0.09
N ILE A 90 -0.01 7.49 1.13
CA ILE A 90 -1.10 7.06 2.00
C ILE A 90 -0.66 7.03 3.46
N GLU A 91 -1.56 7.42 4.35
CA GLU A 91 -1.40 7.34 5.80
C GLU A 91 -2.74 6.99 6.45
N GLN A 92 -2.72 6.09 7.44
CA GLN A 92 -3.93 5.79 8.22
C GLN A 92 -4.22 6.94 9.19
N THR A 93 -5.49 7.33 9.27
CA THR A 93 -5.95 8.37 10.19
C THR A 93 -6.49 7.77 11.49
N ALA A 94 -6.59 8.59 12.54
CA ALA A 94 -7.05 8.15 13.87
C ALA A 94 -8.49 7.62 13.94
N ASP A 95 -9.28 7.82 12.89
CA ASP A 95 -10.64 7.29 12.71
C ASP A 95 -10.67 5.97 11.89
N ASP A 96 -9.53 5.29 11.78
CA ASP A 96 -9.28 4.05 11.03
C ASP A 96 -9.50 4.13 9.50
N GLY A 97 -9.82 5.31 8.97
CA GLY A 97 -9.77 5.55 7.53
C GLY A 97 -8.37 5.93 7.05
N TYR A 98 -8.28 6.46 5.83
CA TYR A 98 -6.99 6.74 5.19
C TYR A 98 -7.01 8.09 4.49
N ILE A 99 -5.91 8.84 4.60
CA ILE A 99 -5.66 10.02 3.79
C ILE A 99 -4.72 9.66 2.65
N ILE A 100 -5.07 10.08 1.45
CA ILE A 100 -4.33 9.86 0.23
C ILE A 100 -3.95 11.20 -0.35
N THR A 101 -2.70 11.34 -0.80
CA THR A 101 -2.26 12.48 -1.59
C THR A 101 -1.62 12.03 -2.90
N GLY A 102 -1.82 12.79 -3.96
CA GLY A 102 -1.19 12.58 -5.26
C GLY A 102 -1.41 13.75 -6.19
N THR A 103 -1.30 13.52 -7.50
CA THR A 103 -1.58 14.56 -8.51
C THR A 103 -2.54 14.06 -9.58
N ASN A 104 -3.45 14.94 -9.99
CA ASN A 104 -4.30 14.77 -11.19
C ASN A 104 -4.06 15.91 -12.20
N GLY A 105 -2.83 16.46 -12.20
CA GLY A 105 -2.50 17.75 -12.82
C GLY A 105 -2.47 18.90 -11.82
N SER A 106 -3.02 18.70 -10.62
CA SER A 106 -2.89 19.54 -9.42
C SER A 106 -2.74 18.65 -8.19
N LEU A 107 -2.32 19.19 -7.05
CA LEU A 107 -2.26 18.44 -5.79
C LEU A 107 -3.66 17.94 -5.43
N TYR A 108 -3.81 16.64 -5.24
CA TYR A 108 -5.07 15.98 -4.92
C TYR A 108 -4.99 15.31 -3.56
N LEU A 109 -5.94 15.62 -2.67
CA LEU A 109 -6.12 14.98 -1.38
C LEU A 109 -7.46 14.23 -1.37
N ASN A 110 -7.45 12.99 -0.93
CA ASN A 110 -8.67 12.19 -0.75
C ASN A 110 -8.67 11.53 0.62
N LYS A 111 -9.71 11.76 1.40
CA LYS A 111 -9.99 10.96 2.59
C LYS A 111 -10.95 9.85 2.22
N VAL A 112 -10.59 8.63 2.55
CA VAL A 112 -11.49 7.48 2.53
C VAL A 112 -11.74 6.97 3.95
N ASP A 113 -12.85 6.27 4.12
CA ASP A 113 -13.16 5.52 5.35
C ASP A 113 -12.42 4.17 5.37
N VAL A 114 -12.64 3.39 6.43
CA VAL A 114 -12.02 2.07 6.63
C VAL A 114 -12.35 1.07 5.50
N ALA A 115 -13.48 1.25 4.82
CA ALA A 115 -13.92 0.42 3.69
C ALA A 115 -13.40 0.93 2.33
N GLY A 116 -12.57 1.98 2.34
CA GLY A 116 -12.02 2.61 1.14
C GLY A 116 -13.08 3.42 0.37
N VAL A 117 -14.18 3.83 1.00
CA VAL A 117 -15.18 4.72 0.40
C VAL A 117 -14.76 6.17 0.63
N SER A 118 -14.79 6.99 -0.43
CA SER A 118 -14.43 8.39 -0.30
C SER A 118 -15.39 9.14 0.63
N VAL A 119 -14.82 9.78 1.65
CA VAL A 119 -15.52 10.68 2.58
C VAL A 119 -15.50 12.10 2.02
N TRP A 120 -14.33 12.55 1.55
CA TRP A 120 -14.17 13.81 0.85
C TRP A 120 -12.94 13.79 -0.07
N ALA A 121 -12.96 14.64 -1.09
CA ALA A 121 -11.86 14.84 -2.01
C ALA A 121 -11.63 16.35 -2.22
N LYS A 122 -10.37 16.78 -2.32
CA LYS A 122 -10.01 18.18 -2.57
C LYS A 122 -8.82 18.24 -3.53
N SER A 123 -8.91 19.09 -4.53
CA SER A 123 -7.77 19.45 -5.37
C SER A 123 -7.32 20.87 -5.03
N TYR A 124 -6.01 21.05 -4.92
CA TYR A 124 -5.37 22.32 -4.65
C TYR A 124 -4.32 22.55 -5.75
N GLY A 125 -4.42 23.68 -6.45
CA GLY A 125 -3.47 24.01 -7.50
C GLY A 125 -3.98 25.07 -8.46
N GLY A 126 -3.05 25.64 -9.23
CA GLY A 126 -3.32 26.60 -10.29
C GLY A 126 -3.32 25.94 -11.67
N SER A 127 -3.03 26.71 -12.74
CA SER A 127 -2.86 26.16 -14.10
C SER A 127 -1.52 25.41 -14.31
N SER A 128 -0.79 25.12 -13.23
CA SER A 128 0.53 24.48 -13.22
C SER A 128 0.49 23.19 -12.41
N SER A 129 1.42 22.27 -12.69
CA SER A 129 1.55 21.01 -11.95
C SER A 129 1.99 21.27 -10.51
N ASP A 130 1.27 20.68 -9.55
CA ASP A 130 1.57 20.70 -8.13
C ASP A 130 1.64 19.24 -7.61
N GLU A 131 2.56 18.95 -6.67
CA GLU A 131 2.81 17.59 -6.16
C GLU A 131 2.87 17.57 -4.62
N GLY A 132 2.30 16.53 -4.00
CA GLY A 132 2.36 16.26 -2.56
C GLY A 132 3.45 15.24 -2.23
N LYS A 133 4.04 15.32 -1.03
CA LYS A 133 5.05 14.38 -0.51
C LYS A 133 4.56 13.72 0.76
#